data_AF-A0A5K0UVH5-F1
#
_entry.id   AF-A0A5K0UVH5-F1
#
_cell.length_a   1.000
_cell.length_b   1.000
_cell.length_c   1.000
_cell.angle_alpha   90.00
_cell.angle_beta   90.00
_cell.angle_gamma   90.00
#
_symmetry.space_group_name_H-M   'P 1'
#
loop_
_entity.id
_entity.type
_entity.pdbx_description
1 polymer ?
#
loop_
_entity_poly.entity_id
_entity_poly.type
_entity_poly.pdbx_seq_one_letter_code
_entity_poly.pdbx_strand_id
1 'polypeptide(L)'
;IESIKLDITREVIIIRIMESYTHFLVFILVALFLEVVLAQDTPRTIVTSDFFNTLLPQDGCEGKGFYNYDSFISAAESFNGFGTTGGTDVQKRELAAFLANVMHETG
;
A
#
# COMPACT_ATOMS: atom_id res chain seq x y z
N ILE A 1 -33.95 -22.82 43.28
CA ILE A 1 -34.00 -23.16 41.83
C ILE A 1 -34.11 -21.89 40.99
N GLU A 2 -35.04 -20.98 41.30
CA GLU A 2 -35.23 -19.73 40.55
C GLU A 2 -34.03 -18.76 40.68
N SER A 3 -33.47 -18.59 41.89
CA SER A 3 -32.26 -17.77 42.10
C SER A 3 -31.02 -18.29 41.34
N ILE A 4 -30.91 -19.61 41.13
CA ILE A 4 -29.79 -20.23 40.38
C ILE A 4 -29.98 -20.04 38.87
N LYS A 5 -31.23 -20.09 38.37
CA LYS A 5 -31.53 -19.80 36.96
C LYS A 5 -31.20 -18.36 36.60
N LEU A 6 -31.49 -17.40 37.49
CA LEU A 6 -31.17 -16.00 37.26
C LEU A 6 -29.65 -15.77 37.19
N ASP A 7 -28.88 -16.41 38.07
CA ASP A 7 -27.43 -16.32 38.12
C ASP A 7 -26.77 -16.82 36.82
N ILE A 8 -27.14 -18.03 36.38
CA ILE A 8 -26.65 -18.61 35.11
C ILE A 8 -27.07 -17.75 33.91
N THR A 9 -28.29 -17.20 33.93
CA THR A 9 -28.78 -16.35 32.83
C THR A 9 -27.97 -15.06 32.72
N ARG A 10 -27.59 -14.45 33.85
CA ARG A 10 -26.76 -13.22 33.86
C ARG A 10 -25.35 -13.50 33.32
N GLU A 11 -24.71 -14.58 33.73
CA GLU A 11 -23.37 -14.96 33.24
C GLU A 11 -23.38 -15.26 31.74
N VAL A 12 -24.40 -16.00 31.25
CA VAL A 12 -24.55 -16.28 29.81
C VAL A 12 -24.76 -15.00 29.00
N ILE A 13 -25.57 -14.05 29.50
CA ILE A 13 -25.77 -12.75 28.84
C ILE A 13 -24.45 -11.97 28.78
N ILE A 14 -23.67 -11.93 29.85
CA ILE A 14 -22.38 -11.23 29.89
C ILE A 14 -21.40 -11.82 28.86
N ILE A 15 -21.31 -13.15 28.76
CA ILE A 15 -20.45 -13.83 27.79
C ILE A 15 -20.86 -13.50 26.35
N ARG A 16 -22.16 -13.53 26.05
CA ARG A 16 -22.68 -13.18 24.71
C ARG A 16 -22.40 -11.73 24.33
N ILE A 17 -22.51 -10.83 25.30
CA ILE A 17 -22.20 -9.41 25.11
C ILE A 17 -20.70 -9.24 24.85
N MET A 18 -19.83 -9.87 25.63
CA MET A 18 -18.37 -9.79 25.46
C MET A 18 -17.93 -10.32 24.08
N GLU A 19 -18.45 -11.47 23.64
CA GLU A 19 -18.18 -12.00 22.29
C GLU A 19 -18.63 -11.04 21.19
N SER A 20 -19.80 -10.42 21.35
CA SER A 20 -20.30 -9.42 20.40
C SER A 20 -19.39 -8.19 20.34
N TYR A 21 -18.87 -7.73 21.48
CA TYR A 21 -17.91 -6.62 21.54
C TYR A 21 -16.59 -6.99 20.88
N THR A 22 -16.09 -8.21 21.08
CA THR A 22 -14.87 -8.67 20.43
C THR A 22 -15.01 -8.69 18.91
N HIS A 23 -16.11 -9.25 18.37
CA HIS A 23 -16.35 -9.24 16.93
C HIS A 23 -16.49 -7.83 16.35
N PHE A 24 -17.24 -6.96 17.04
CA PHE A 24 -17.40 -5.58 16.63
C PHE A 24 -16.07 -4.81 16.62
N LEU A 25 -15.24 -4.99 17.65
CA LEU A 25 -13.93 -4.37 17.74
C LEU A 25 -12.98 -4.91 16.66
N VAL A 26 -12.98 -6.22 16.39
CA VAL A 26 -12.21 -6.80 15.28
C VAL A 26 -12.66 -6.24 13.94
N PHE A 27 -13.97 -6.13 13.71
CA PHE A 27 -14.49 -5.54 12.48
C PHE A 27 -14.04 -4.09 12.31
N ILE A 28 -14.09 -3.28 13.38
CA ILE A 28 -13.57 -1.91 13.36
C ILE A 28 -12.07 -1.89 13.06
N LEU A 29 -11.27 -2.75 13.72
CA LEU A 29 -9.82 -2.80 13.46
C LEU A 29 -9.49 -3.20 12.02
N VAL A 30 -10.23 -4.16 11.45
CA VAL A 30 -10.07 -4.58 10.05
C VAL A 30 -10.46 -3.46 9.10
N ALA A 31 -11.57 -2.77 9.36
CA ALA A 31 -12.01 -1.61 8.56
C ALA A 31 -10.96 -0.49 8.59
N LEU A 32 -10.46 -0.13 9.78
CA LEU A 32 -9.42 0.88 9.95
C LEU A 32 -8.11 0.48 9.25
N PHE A 33 -7.68 -0.78 9.37
CA PHE A 33 -6.49 -1.26 8.69
C PHE A 33 -6.64 -1.24 7.17
N LEU A 34 -7.79 -1.68 6.66
CA LEU A 34 -8.08 -1.68 5.22
C LEU A 34 -8.09 -0.27 4.63
N GLU A 35 -8.69 0.70 5.32
CA GLU A 35 -8.69 2.11 4.91
C GLU A 35 -7.27 2.68 4.80
N VAL A 36 -6.39 2.36 5.75
CA VAL A 36 -4.98 2.80 5.73
C VAL A 36 -4.23 2.20 4.55
N VAL A 37 -4.42 0.91 4.24
CA VAL A 37 -3.76 0.24 3.11
C VAL A 37 -4.18 0.84 1.77
N LEU A 38 -5.47 1.18 1.61
CA LEU A 38 -5.98 1.76 0.36
C LEU A 38 -5.49 3.20 0.10
N ALA A 39 -4.99 3.89 1.12
CA ALA A 39 -4.49 5.26 1.02
C ALA A 39 -2.97 5.35 0.79
N GLN A 40 -2.26 4.22 0.65
CA GLN A 40 -0.81 4.25 0.45
C GLN A 40 -0.42 4.62 -0.98
N ASP A 41 0.52 5.55 -1.09
CA ASP A 41 1.21 5.83 -2.34
C ASP A 41 2.13 4.65 -2.71
N THR A 42 2.11 4.28 -3.98
CA THR A 42 2.93 3.22 -4.57
C THR A 42 3.75 3.80 -5.73
N PRO A 43 4.80 3.10 -6.21
CA PRO A 43 5.52 3.52 -7.40
C PRO A 43 4.59 3.80 -8.59
N ARG A 44 3.52 3.00 -8.76
CA ARG A 44 2.52 3.16 -9.83
C ARG A 44 1.67 4.42 -9.69
N THR A 45 1.31 4.82 -8.46
CA THR A 45 0.50 6.01 -8.25
C THR A 45 1.32 7.29 -8.31
N ILE A 46 2.62 7.22 -7.97
CA ILE A 46 3.54 8.37 -8.00
C ILE A 46 4.09 8.62 -9.41
N VAL A 47 4.57 7.57 -10.09
CA VAL A 47 5.14 7.66 -11.45
C VAL A 47 4.08 7.13 -12.40
N THR A 48 3.40 8.03 -13.11
CA THR A 48 2.43 7.62 -14.14
C THR A 48 3.14 7.23 -15.43
N SER A 49 2.48 6.42 -16.27
CA SER A 49 3.01 6.05 -17.60
C SER A 49 3.33 7.29 -18.43
N ASP A 50 2.43 8.28 -18.44
CA ASP A 50 2.64 9.54 -19.17
C ASP A 50 3.89 10.27 -18.68
N PHE A 51 4.04 10.44 -17.35
CA PHE A 51 5.21 11.08 -16.77
C PHE A 51 6.48 10.29 -17.11
N PHE A 52 6.48 8.97 -16.95
CA PHE A 52 7.61 8.11 -17.30
C PHE A 52 8.02 8.27 -18.77
N ASN A 53 7.06 8.28 -19.69
CA ASN A 53 7.32 8.44 -21.12
C ASN A 53 7.89 9.83 -21.47
N THR A 54 7.62 10.87 -20.66
CA THR A 54 8.26 12.19 -20.84
C THR A 54 9.75 12.19 -20.48
N LEU A 55 10.21 11.22 -19.68
CA LEU A 55 11.60 11.12 -19.23
C LEU A 55 12.49 10.40 -20.26
N LEU A 56 11.88 9.60 -21.16
CA LEU A 56 12.63 8.80 -22.12
C LEU A 56 13.16 9.67 -23.28
N PRO A 57 14.41 9.45 -23.75
CA PRO A 57 14.94 10.14 -24.91
C PRO A 57 14.14 9.82 -26.18
N GLN A 58 13.93 10.83 -27.02
CA GLN A 58 13.30 10.66 -28.33
C GLN A 58 14.29 10.06 -29.34
N ASP A 59 13.73 9.50 -30.41
CA ASP A 59 14.35 8.81 -31.56
C ASP A 59 15.88 8.84 -31.71
N GLY A 60 16.47 7.67 -31.97
CA GLY A 60 17.89 7.52 -32.30
C GLY A 60 18.76 6.95 -31.17
N CYS A 61 18.18 6.65 -30.01
CA CYS A 61 18.87 5.97 -28.90
C CYS A 61 18.76 4.44 -29.00
N GLU A 62 19.81 3.72 -28.59
CA GLU A 62 19.83 2.25 -28.56
C GLU A 62 18.83 1.68 -27.55
N GLY A 63 18.52 2.43 -26.48
CA GLY A 63 17.56 2.06 -25.44
C GLY A 63 16.09 2.18 -25.84
N LYS A 64 15.77 2.59 -27.07
CA LYS A 64 14.38 2.80 -27.51
C LYS A 64 13.58 1.49 -27.44
N GLY A 65 12.50 1.51 -26.68
CA GLY A 65 11.62 0.35 -26.49
C GLY A 65 12.13 -0.68 -25.48
N PHE A 66 13.39 -0.58 -25.04
CA PHE A 66 13.93 -1.41 -23.96
C PHE A 66 13.39 -0.95 -22.61
N TYR A 67 13.48 0.36 -22.33
CA TYR A 67 12.90 0.96 -21.13
C TYR A 67 11.42 1.27 -21.36
N ASN A 68 10.54 0.47 -20.76
CA ASN A 68 9.08 0.69 -20.79
C ASN A 68 8.50 0.72 -19.38
N TYR A 69 7.37 1.41 -19.25
CA TYR A 69 6.71 1.68 -17.99
C TYR A 69 6.30 0.39 -17.23
N ASP A 70 5.73 -0.59 -17.93
CA ASP A 70 5.24 -1.81 -17.28
C ASP A 70 6.38 -2.63 -16.66
N SER A 71 7.53 -2.68 -17.34
CA SER A 71 8.73 -3.34 -16.83
C SER A 71 9.31 -2.60 -15.62
N PHE A 72 9.33 -1.26 -15.67
CA PHE A 72 9.75 -0.43 -14.53
C PHE A 72 8.86 -0.67 -13.31
N ILE A 73 7.54 -0.61 -13.46
CA ILE A 73 6.61 -0.79 -12.33
C ILE A 73 6.67 -2.23 -11.81
N SER A 74 6.70 -3.23 -12.69
CA SER A 74 6.81 -4.62 -12.25
C SER A 74 8.09 -4.88 -11.46
N ALA A 75 9.21 -4.26 -11.85
CA ALA A 75 10.45 -4.31 -11.08
C ALA A 75 10.29 -3.55 -9.76
N ALA A 76 9.81 -2.31 -9.77
CA ALA A 76 9.64 -1.47 -8.59
C ALA A 76 8.80 -2.16 -7.49
N GLU A 77 7.70 -2.82 -7.88
CA GLU A 77 6.81 -3.53 -6.96
C GLU A 77 7.37 -4.86 -6.43
N SER A 78 8.41 -5.40 -7.07
CA SER A 78 9.09 -6.60 -6.57
C SER A 78 10.04 -6.31 -5.40
N PHE A 79 10.43 -5.04 -5.20
CA PHE A 79 11.31 -4.61 -4.12
C PHE A 79 10.50 -3.92 -3.01
N ASN A 80 10.22 -4.68 -1.94
CA ASN A 80 9.51 -4.13 -0.79
C ASN A 80 10.26 -2.94 -0.20
N GLY A 81 9.54 -1.84 0.04
CA GLY A 81 10.10 -0.59 0.56
C GLY A 81 10.50 0.44 -0.50
N PHE A 82 10.77 0.03 -1.75
CA PHE A 82 11.13 0.96 -2.83
C PHE A 82 9.93 1.80 -3.25
N GLY A 83 10.03 3.13 -3.13
CA GLY A 83 8.95 4.06 -3.48
C GLY A 83 7.67 3.87 -2.64
N THR A 84 7.77 3.16 -1.51
CA THR A 84 6.67 2.88 -0.57
C THR A 84 7.04 3.24 0.87
N THR A 85 8.30 3.58 1.13
CA THR A 85 8.77 3.91 2.49
C THR A 85 8.69 5.41 2.78
N GLY A 86 8.23 5.73 3.98
CA GLY A 86 8.08 7.13 4.43
C GLY A 86 6.80 7.77 3.93
N GLY A 87 6.70 9.10 4.04
CA GLY A 87 5.57 9.86 3.49
C GLY A 87 5.76 10.15 2.00
N THR A 88 4.68 10.63 1.36
CA THR A 88 4.61 10.95 -0.07
C THR A 88 5.82 11.73 -0.61
N ASP A 89 6.29 12.75 0.11
CA ASP A 89 7.45 13.56 -0.32
C ASP A 89 8.77 12.78 -0.33
N VAL A 90 8.93 11.82 0.58
CA VAL A 90 10.12 10.96 0.64
C VAL A 90 10.09 9.96 -0.51
N GLN A 91 8.94 9.33 -0.74
CA GLN A 91 8.75 8.37 -1.84
C GLN A 91 8.96 9.04 -3.21
N LYS A 92 8.39 10.23 -3.42
CA LYS A 92 8.62 11.03 -4.64
C LYS A 92 10.10 11.35 -4.84
N ARG A 93 10.81 11.69 -3.77
CA ARG A 93 12.25 12.00 -3.83
C ARG A 93 13.09 10.78 -4.14
N GLU A 94 12.77 9.63 -3.54
CA GLU A 94 13.44 8.35 -3.83
C GLU A 94 13.30 7.98 -5.30
N LEU A 95 12.06 7.98 -5.81
CA LEU A 95 11.76 7.64 -7.21
C LEU A 95 12.43 8.63 -8.19
N ALA A 96 12.40 9.92 -7.89
CA ALA A 96 13.07 10.94 -8.70
C ALA A 96 14.59 10.76 -8.70
N ALA A 97 15.20 10.48 -7.54
CA ALA A 97 16.64 10.25 -7.43
C ALA A 97 17.08 9.01 -8.20
N PHE A 98 16.32 7.91 -8.08
CA PHE A 98 16.58 6.68 -8.83
C PHE A 98 16.52 6.93 -10.35
N LEU A 99 15.42 7.52 -10.84
CA LEU A 99 15.23 7.78 -12.26
C LEU A 99 16.30 8.74 -12.80
N ALA A 100 16.64 9.80 -12.06
CA ALA A 100 17.70 10.72 -12.44
C ALA A 100 19.06 10.03 -12.56
N ASN A 101 19.40 9.13 -11.63
CA ASN A 101 20.65 8.38 -11.67
C ASN A 101 20.70 7.43 -12.88
N VAL A 102 19.66 6.63 -13.08
CA VAL A 102 19.58 5.70 -14.21
C VAL A 102 19.69 6.44 -15.54
N MET A 103 18.94 7.53 -15.72
CA MET A 103 19.01 8.33 -16.95
C MET A 103 20.39 8.96 -17.18
N HIS A 104 21.10 9.33 -16.11
CA HIS A 104 22.46 9.85 -16.23
C HIS A 104 23.47 8.76 -16.64
N GLU A 105 23.31 7.54 -16.12
CA GLU A 105 24.20 6.42 -16.42
C GLU A 105 23.94 5.79 -17.80
N THR A 106 22.70 5.82 -18.29
CA THR A 106 22.30 5.18 -19.54
C THR A 106 22.02 6.18 -20.68
N GLY A 107 22.34 7.45 -20.48
CA GLY A 107 22.09 8.56 -21.41
C GLY A 107 23.13 8.69 -22.50
#